data_AF-A0A377K0G9-F1
#
_entry.id   AF-A0A377K0G9-F1
#
_cell.length_a   1.000
_cell.length_b   1.000
_cell.length_c   1.000
_cell.angle_alpha   90.00
_cell.angle_beta   90.00
_cell.angle_gamma   90.00
#
_symmetry.space_group_name_H-M   'P 1'
#
loop_
_entity.id
_entity.type
_entity.pdbx_description
1 polymer ?
#
loop_
_entity_poly.entity_id
_entity_poly.type
_entity_poly.pdbx_seq_one_letter_code
_entity_poly.pdbx_strand_id
1 'polypeptide(L)' 'MIFSLSPETVRDLRQLVAEGKFREDLYARINLWTFTLPGLRQRQEDIEPNLDYEVERHASLTGDSVRFNTEARRA' A
#
# COMPACT_ATOMS: atom_id res chain seq x y z
N MET A 1 24.47 -1.41 1.83
CA MET A 1 23.46 -0.93 0.86
C MET A 1 22.11 -1.41 1.33
N ILE A 2 21.27 -0.50 1.81
CA ILE A 2 19.89 -0.79 2.23
C ILE A 2 19.06 -0.70 0.94
N PHE A 3 18.49 -1.83 0.50
CA PHE A 3 17.59 -1.83 -0.65
C PHE A 3 16.30 -1.13 -0.25
N SER A 4 16.10 0.11 -0.69
CA SER A 4 14.82 0.80 -0.59
C SER A 4 13.93 0.31 -1.73
N LEU A 5 12.86 -0.40 -1.41
CA LEU A 5 11.82 -0.77 -2.37
C LEU A 5 10.90 0.44 -2.54
N SER A 6 10.92 1.05 -3.72
CA SER A 6 9.96 2.08 -4.11
C SER A 6 8.60 1.43 -4.41
N PRO A 7 7.47 1.98 -3.93
CA PRO A 7 6.12 1.47 -4.18
C PRO A 7 5.72 1.48 -5.67
N GLU A 8 6.47 2.18 -6.52
CA GLU A 8 6.18 2.28 -7.96
C GLU A 8 6.73 1.12 -8.79
N THR A 9 7.45 0.18 -8.17
CA THR A 9 7.73 -1.08 -8.83
C THR A 9 7.71 -2.19 -7.80
N VAL A 10 6.59 -2.91 -7.75
CA VAL A 10 6.54 -4.28 -7.21
C VAL A 10 7.41 -5.14 -8.13
N ARG A 11 8.73 -4.95 -8.07
CA ARG A 11 9.67 -5.77 -8.82
C ARG A 11 9.64 -7.13 -8.17
N ASP A 12 9.29 -8.13 -8.98
CA ASP A 12 9.38 -9.51 -8.54
C ASP A 12 10.84 -9.82 -8.24
N LEU A 13 11.16 -9.93 -6.94
CA LEU A 13 12.50 -10.24 -6.47
C LEU A 13 12.95 -11.61 -7.01
N ARG A 14 12.02 -12.55 -7.30
CA ARG A 14 12.36 -13.82 -7.97
C ARG A 14 12.90 -13.61 -9.36
N GLN A 15 12.28 -12.72 -10.13
CA GLN A 15 12.74 -12.40 -11.48
C GLN A 15 14.13 -11.75 -11.44
N LEU A 16 14.39 -10.86 -10.49
CA LEU A 16 15.70 -10.24 -10.34
C LEU A 16 16.79 -11.22 -9.88
N VAL A 17 16.45 -12.27 -9.11
CA VAL A 17 17.36 -13.39 -8.79
C VAL A 17 17.67 -14.20 -10.04
N ALA A 18 16.65 -14.55 -10.84
CA ALA A 18 16.83 -15.30 -12.09
C ALA A 18 17.69 -14.54 -13.11
N GLU A 19 17.60 -13.20 -13.14
CA GLU A 19 18.43 -12.33 -13.98
C GLU A 19 19.83 -12.07 -13.41
N GLY A 20 20.19 -12.65 -12.26
CA GLY A 20 21.50 -12.45 -11.61
C GLY A 20 21.72 -11.05 -11.03
N LYS A 21 20.68 -10.19 -11.06
CA LYS A 21 20.69 -8.82 -10.53
C LYS A 21 20.43 -8.75 -9.04
N PHE A 22 19.98 -9.86 -8.44
CA PHE A 22 19.70 -9.96 -7.02
C PHE A 22 20.32 -11.24 -6.43
N ARG A 23 20.85 -11.12 -5.22
CA ARG A 23 21.49 -12.21 -4.50
C ARG A 23 20.47 -13.20 -3.96
N GLU A 24 20.65 -14.48 -4.30
CA GLU A 24 19.77 -15.56 -3.88
C GLU A 24 19.72 -15.75 -2.35
N ASP A 25 20.84 -15.57 -1.67
CA ASP A 25 20.93 -15.71 -0.21
C ASP A 25 20.18 -14.58 0.53
N LEU A 26 20.16 -13.38 -0.05
CA LEU A 26 19.36 -12.26 0.45
C LEU A 26 17.87 -12.49 0.17
N TYR A 27 17.54 -13.05 -1.00
CA TYR A 27 16.16 -13.40 -1.37
C TYR A 27 15.59 -14.45 -0.41
N ALA A 28 16.33 -15.51 -0.12
CA ALA A 28 15.89 -16.55 0.81
C ALA A 28 15.59 -16.00 2.23
N ARG A 29 16.36 -15.02 2.70
CA ARG A 29 16.17 -14.40 4.02
C ARG A 29 15.00 -13.40 4.07
N ILE A 30 14.81 -12.60 3.02
CA ILE A 30 13.71 -11.62 2.95
C ILE A 30 12.38 -12.32 2.66
N ASN A 31 12.39 -13.35 1.80
CA ASN A 31 11.18 -14.06 1.38
C ASN A 31 10.61 -14.98 2.47
N LEU A 32 11.31 -15.17 3.59
CA LEU A 32 10.90 -16.04 4.70
C LEU A 32 9.59 -15.57 5.36
N TRP A 33 9.28 -14.26 5.28
CA TRP A 33 8.03 -13.66 5.76
C TRP A 33 7.47 -12.71 4.69
N THR A 34 6.98 -13.27 3.59
CA THR A 34 6.34 -12.47 2.53
C THR A 34 4.87 -12.28 2.85
N PHE A 35 4.48 -11.08 3.28
CA PHE A 35 3.08 -10.68 3.36
C PHE A 35 2.67 -10.00 2.05
N THR A 36 1.74 -10.63 1.33
CA THR A 36 1.17 -10.00 0.14
C THR A 36 0.11 -9.02 0.61
N LEU A 37 0.36 -7.72 0.47
CA LEU A 37 -0.63 -6.70 0.75
C LEU A 37 -1.62 -6.64 -0.43
N PRO A 38 -2.90 -7.05 -0.27
CA PRO A 38 -3.87 -6.93 -1.33
C PRO A 38 -4.08 -5.47 -1.72
N GLY A 39 -4.29 -5.22 -3.00
CA GLY A 39 -4.68 -3.89 -3.46
C GLY A 39 -6.05 -3.51 -2.88
N LEU A 40 -6.36 -2.21 -2.78
CA LEU A 40 -7.65 -1.74 -2.21
C LEU A 40 -8.89 -2.34 -2.88
N ARG A 41 -8.79 -2.73 -4.17
CA ARG A 41 -9.85 -3.47 -4.88
C ARG A 41 -10.21 -4.83 -4.26
N GLN A 42 -9.27 -5.47 -3.58
CA GLN A 42 -9.45 -6.76 -2.91
C GLN A 42 -9.79 -6.63 -1.42
N ARG A 43 -9.82 -5.41 -0.89
CA ARG A 43 -10.14 -5.06 0.51
C ARG A 43 -11.11 -3.86 0.52
N GLN A 44 -12.23 -3.99 -0.17
CA GLN A 44 -13.18 -2.89 -0.34
C GLN A 44 -13.82 -2.48 0.99
N GLU A 45 -13.92 -3.41 1.94
CA GLU A 45 -14.38 -3.18 3.30
C GLU A 45 -13.50 -2.18 4.08
N ASP A 46 -12.22 -2.04 3.70
CA ASP A 46 -11.29 -1.10 4.33
C ASP A 46 -11.45 0.33 3.78
N ILE A 47 -12.19 0.53 2.68
CA ILE A 47 -12.30 1.83 2.02
C ILE A 47 -13.12 2.81 2.86
N GLU A 48 -14.33 2.43 3.28
CA GLU A 48 -15.22 3.33 4.05
C GLU A 48 -14.59 3.76 5.39
N PRO A 49 -14.05 2.86 6.24
CA PRO A 49 -13.42 3.28 7.50
C PRO A 49 -12.20 4.16 7.30
N ASN A 50 -11.38 3.88 6.28
CA ASN A 50 -10.21 4.72 5.97
C ASN A 50 -10.63 6.10 5.45
N LEU A 51 -11.70 6.16 4.67
CA LEU A 51 -12.24 7.42 4.16
C LEU A 51 -12.71 8.32 5.31
N ASP A 52 -13.49 7.77 6.24
CA ASP A 52 -13.96 8.52 7.42
C ASP A 52 -12.78 9.02 8.27
N TYR A 53 -11.76 8.17 8.49
CA TYR A 53 -10.54 8.57 9.20
C TYR A 53 -9.80 9.72 8.51
N GLU A 54 -9.61 9.66 7.18
CA GLU A 54 -8.88 10.70 6.45
C GLU A 54 -9.66 12.02 6.41
N VAL A 55 -10.99 12.00 6.37
CA VAL A 55 -11.81 13.21 6.47
C VAL A 55 -11.65 13.88 7.83
N GLU A 56 -11.74 13.10 8.91
CA GLU A 56 -11.58 13.61 10.27
C GLU A 56 -10.17 14.16 10.50
N ARG A 57 -9.16 13.45 10.00
CA ARG A 57 -7.76 13.87 10.02
C ARG A 57 -7.55 15.17 9.23
N HIS A 58 -8.14 15.30 8.03
CA HIS A 58 -8.05 16.52 7.23
C HIS A 58 -8.71 17.70 7.94
N ALA A 59 -9.92 17.51 8.48
CA ALA A 59 -10.64 18.53 9.23
C ALA A 59 -9.83 19.03 10.45
N SER A 60 -9.14 18.11 11.13
CA SER A 60 -8.25 18.44 12.25
C SER A 60 -7.01 19.26 11.82
N LEU A 61 -6.50 19.03 10.61
CA LEU A 61 -5.29 19.69 10.10
C LEU A 61 -5.55 21.06 9.47
N THR A 62 -6.70 21.25 8.83
CA THR A 62 -7.06 22.51 8.15
C THR A 62 -8.02 23.39 8.95
N GLY A 63 -8.73 22.83 9.94
CA GLY A 63 -9.79 23.52 10.68
C GLY A 63 -11.13 23.58 9.95
N ASP A 64 -11.19 23.09 8.70
CA ASP A 64 -12.39 23.06 7.88
C ASP A 64 -13.06 21.69 7.95
N SER A 65 -14.28 21.63 8.48
CA SER A 65 -15.07 20.40 8.51
C SER A 65 -15.65 20.13 7.12
N VAL A 66 -15.07 19.17 6.39
CA VAL A 66 -15.59 18.69 5.11
C VAL A 66 -16.46 17.46 5.34
N ARG A 67 -17.62 17.40 4.68
CA ARG A 67 -18.49 16.21 4.66
C ARG A 67 -18.71 15.78 3.22
N PHE A 68 -18.68 14.48 2.97
CA PHE A 68 -19.12 13.94 1.70
C PHE A 68 -20.64 14.03 1.59
N ASN A 69 -21.14 14.43 0.42
CA ASN A 69 -22.55 14.27 0.11
C ASN A 69 -22.86 12.78 -0.16
N THR A 70 -24.13 12.40 -0.08
CA THR A 70 -24.57 11.00 -0.21
C THR A 70 -24.24 10.39 -1.58
N GLU A 71 -24.13 11.21 -2.63
CA GLU A 71 -23.75 10.75 -3.97
C GLU A 71 -22.26 10.42 -4.07
N ALA A 72 -21.38 11.23 -3.47
CA ALA A 72 -19.93 10.97 -3.46
C ALA A 72 -19.54 9.72 -2.68
N ARG A 73 -20.34 9.31 -1.68
CA ARG A 73 -20.13 8.05 -0.93
C ARG A 73 -20.60 6.79 -1.64
N ARG A 74 -21.31 6.91 -2.77
CA ARG A 74 -21.89 5.75 -3.49
C ARG A 74 -21.20 5.47 -4.83
N ALA A 75 -20.27 6.32 -5.25
CA ALA A 75 -19.54 6.22 -6.51
C ALA A 75 -18.27 5.38 -6.34
#